data_AF-A0A7W0Q7E0-F1
#
_entry.id   AF-A0A7W0Q7E0-F1
#
_cell.length_a   1.000
_cell.length_b   1.000
_cell.length_c   1.000
_cell.angle_alpha   90.00
_cell.angle_beta   90.00
_cell.angle_gamma   90.00
#
_symmetry.space_group_name_H-M   'P 1'
#
loop_
_entity.id
_entity.type
_entity.pdbx_description
1 polymer ?
#
loop_
_entity_poly.entity_id
_entity_poly.type
_entity_poly.pdbx_seq_one_letter_code
_entity_poly.pdbx_strand_id
1 'polypeptide(L)'
;MPANVGVDFTRSKVEPMVRGLFTEAEQDTVLATFEKSVVYVTSETIETILLNHMWERSAWDLANMYLLSVGAKLLGKKAERIVGMSEETTCYVSPDYFVDDDPFADFIVHEAAHIFHNCKRRTIGLHETRRKEWLLDIEFTKGETFAYSCEAYARIIACAKRPSERRGLAVEYGSKRRISADRVDPAEVANIVTEAANARNGWKVILARCAPIAKPRSIAQLVRDLSANAPTTDRA
;
A
#
# COMPACT_ATOMS: atom_id res chain seq x y z
N MET A 1 21.52 -4.77 -10.93
CA MET A 1 20.12 -5.14 -11.20
C MET A 1 20.11 -6.41 -12.02
N PRO A 2 19.29 -7.43 -11.68
CA PRO A 2 19.03 -8.52 -12.61
C PRO A 2 18.49 -7.92 -13.92
N ALA A 3 18.96 -8.41 -15.07
CA ALA A 3 18.65 -7.84 -16.38
C ALA A 3 17.16 -7.95 -16.80
N ASN A 4 16.27 -8.41 -15.93
CA ASN A 4 14.83 -8.57 -16.16
C ASN A 4 14.09 -8.60 -14.83
N VAL A 5 14.09 -7.50 -14.09
CA VAL A 5 13.01 -7.32 -13.11
C VAL A 5 11.77 -6.91 -13.89
N GLY A 6 11.06 -7.93 -14.36
CA GLY A 6 9.95 -7.77 -15.28
C GLY A 6 8.60 -7.69 -14.57
N VAL A 7 7.59 -7.48 -15.39
CA VAL A 7 6.16 -7.50 -15.04
C VAL A 7 5.80 -8.70 -14.15
N ASP A 8 6.31 -9.89 -14.47
CA ASP A 8 6.05 -11.12 -13.71
C ASP A 8 6.56 -11.07 -12.27
N PHE A 9 7.72 -10.43 -12.04
CA PHE A 9 8.26 -10.26 -10.70
C PHE A 9 7.36 -9.34 -9.87
N THR A 10 7.03 -8.16 -10.40
CA THR A 10 6.08 -7.24 -9.74
C THR A 10 4.75 -7.92 -9.45
N ARG A 11 4.19 -8.61 -10.44
CA ARG A 11 2.94 -9.36 -10.28
C ARG A 11 3.03 -10.36 -9.13
N SER A 12 4.10 -11.16 -9.07
CA SER A 12 4.29 -12.16 -8.02
C SER A 12 4.32 -11.56 -6.61
N LYS A 13 4.79 -10.31 -6.46
CA LYS A 13 4.85 -9.60 -5.18
C LYS A 13 3.49 -9.08 -4.73
N VAL A 14 2.75 -8.47 -5.63
CA VAL A 14 1.48 -7.78 -5.29
C VAL A 14 0.27 -8.71 -5.33
N GLU A 15 0.35 -9.82 -6.06
CA GLU A 15 -0.78 -10.72 -6.28
C GLU A 15 -1.43 -11.25 -4.99
N PRO A 16 -0.69 -11.74 -3.98
CA PRO A 16 -1.29 -12.19 -2.73
C PRO A 16 -2.11 -11.09 -2.04
N MET A 17 -1.62 -9.85 -2.08
CA MET A 17 -2.28 -8.67 -1.50
C MET A 17 -3.55 -8.33 -2.27
N VAL A 18 -3.50 -8.27 -3.60
CA VAL A 18 -4.67 -7.97 -4.45
C VAL A 18 -5.75 -9.03 -4.27
N ARG A 19 -5.39 -10.32 -4.30
CA ARG A 19 -6.35 -11.42 -4.10
C ARG A 19 -6.97 -11.41 -2.70
N GLY A 20 -6.24 -10.92 -1.70
CA GLY A 20 -6.74 -10.77 -0.34
C GLY A 20 -7.71 -9.62 -0.14
N LEU A 21 -7.57 -8.54 -0.92
CA LEU A 21 -8.26 -7.27 -0.72
C LEU A 21 -9.44 -7.04 -1.67
N PHE A 22 -9.38 -7.55 -2.90
CA PHE A 22 -10.35 -7.27 -3.96
C PHE A 22 -11.23 -8.48 -4.27
N THR A 23 -12.44 -8.23 -4.78
CA THR A 23 -13.32 -9.30 -5.26
C THR A 23 -12.74 -9.94 -6.52
N GLU A 24 -13.09 -11.19 -6.82
CA GLU A 24 -12.61 -11.88 -8.02
C GLU A 24 -12.84 -11.07 -9.31
N ALA A 25 -13.98 -10.39 -9.41
CA ALA A 25 -14.33 -9.54 -10.54
C ALA A 25 -13.45 -8.27 -10.68
N GLU A 26 -12.76 -7.84 -9.62
CA GLU A 26 -11.90 -6.65 -9.62
C GLU A 26 -10.40 -7.01 -9.74
N GLN A 27 -10.01 -8.24 -9.40
CA GLN A 27 -8.61 -8.64 -9.24
C GLN A 27 -7.78 -8.45 -10.52
N ASP A 28 -8.26 -8.91 -11.67
CA ASP A 28 -7.48 -8.84 -12.91
C ASP A 28 -7.23 -7.40 -13.37
N THR A 29 -8.22 -6.52 -13.23
CA THR A 29 -8.09 -5.09 -13.52
C THR A 29 -7.04 -4.41 -12.63
N VAL A 30 -7.05 -4.74 -11.33
CA VAL A 30 -6.08 -4.19 -10.37
C VAL A 30 -4.68 -4.73 -10.66
N LEU A 31 -4.54 -6.03 -10.94
CA LEU A 31 -3.25 -6.63 -11.27
C LEU A 31 -2.67 -6.06 -12.57
N ALA A 32 -3.48 -5.92 -13.62
CA ALA A 32 -3.06 -5.32 -14.89
C ALA A 32 -2.62 -3.86 -14.76
N THR A 33 -3.08 -3.16 -13.71
CA THR A 33 -2.57 -1.83 -13.36
C THR A 33 -1.15 -1.94 -12.81
N PHE A 34 -0.93 -2.78 -11.80
CA PHE A 34 0.39 -2.93 -11.16
C PHE A 34 1.49 -3.43 -12.09
N GLU A 35 1.13 -4.25 -13.07
CA GLU A 35 2.04 -4.70 -14.13
C GLU A 35 2.71 -3.54 -14.90
N LYS A 36 2.10 -2.35 -14.85
CA LYS A 36 2.59 -1.12 -15.49
C LYS A 36 3.02 -0.04 -14.49
N SER A 37 2.82 -0.27 -13.20
CA SER A 37 3.01 0.74 -12.16
C SER A 37 4.45 0.86 -11.69
N VAL A 38 5.24 -0.21 -11.69
CA VAL A 38 6.58 -0.19 -11.08
C VAL A 38 7.64 0.29 -12.07
N VAL A 39 8.34 1.36 -11.69
CA VAL A 39 9.46 1.94 -12.43
C VAL A 39 10.70 1.92 -11.55
N TYR A 40 11.73 1.19 -11.96
CA TYR A 40 13.01 1.20 -11.27
C TYR A 40 13.80 2.46 -11.63
N VAL A 41 14.29 3.17 -10.62
CA VAL A 41 15.04 4.42 -10.79
C VAL A 41 16.53 4.09 -10.92
N THR A 42 16.98 3.95 -12.16
CA THR A 42 18.35 3.55 -12.52
C THR A 42 19.04 4.65 -13.30
N SER A 43 20.32 4.47 -13.61
CA SER A 43 21.05 5.36 -14.51
C SER A 43 20.43 5.45 -15.91
N GLU A 44 19.69 4.42 -16.34
CA GLU A 44 19.04 4.37 -17.65
C GLU A 44 17.69 5.10 -17.68
N THR A 45 17.00 5.16 -16.54
CA THR A 45 15.63 5.71 -16.46
C THR A 45 15.59 7.11 -15.85
N ILE A 46 16.54 7.47 -14.98
CA ILE A 46 16.49 8.68 -14.17
C ILE A 46 16.35 9.97 -15.00
N GLU A 47 17.10 10.11 -16.10
CA GLU A 47 17.03 11.31 -16.93
C GLU A 47 15.64 11.50 -17.52
N THR A 48 15.08 10.45 -18.14
CA THR A 48 13.74 10.46 -18.71
C THR A 48 12.68 10.73 -17.64
N ILE A 49 12.83 10.13 -16.45
CA ILE A 49 11.91 10.35 -15.33
C ILE A 49 11.89 11.82 -14.94
N LEU A 50 13.06 12.44 -14.72
CA LEU A 50 13.17 13.82 -14.26
C LEU A 50 12.67 14.83 -15.31
N LEU A 51 12.99 14.63 -16.59
CA LEU A 51 12.60 15.54 -17.66
C LEU A 51 11.09 15.55 -17.94
N ASN A 52 10.41 14.44 -17.68
CA ASN A 52 8.97 14.29 -17.92
C ASN A 52 8.13 14.48 -16.65
N HIS A 53 8.75 14.75 -15.51
CA HIS A 53 8.04 14.87 -14.25
C HIS A 53 7.37 16.24 -14.11
N MET A 54 6.09 16.26 -13.73
CA MET A 54 5.35 17.53 -13.58
C MET A 54 5.67 18.26 -12.27
N TRP A 55 5.98 17.52 -11.21
CA TRP A 55 6.10 18.08 -9.86
C TRP A 55 7.57 18.25 -9.48
N GLU A 56 8.03 19.49 -9.34
CA GLU A 56 9.44 19.80 -8.99
C GLU A 56 9.88 19.11 -7.70
N ARG A 57 8.96 19.01 -6.72
CA ARG A 57 9.27 18.37 -5.44
C ARG A 57 9.50 16.86 -5.61
N SER A 58 8.60 16.17 -6.29
CA SER A 58 8.73 14.74 -6.58
C SER A 58 9.98 14.47 -7.43
N ALA A 59 10.29 15.33 -8.41
CA ALA A 59 11.52 15.21 -9.20
C ALA A 59 12.79 15.37 -8.32
N TRP A 60 12.77 16.29 -7.37
CA TRP A 60 13.86 16.45 -6.41
C TRP A 60 14.03 15.20 -5.52
N ASP A 61 12.93 14.63 -5.03
CA ASP A 61 12.96 13.43 -4.20
C ASP A 61 13.46 12.20 -5.02
N LEU A 62 13.02 12.04 -6.27
CA LEU A 62 13.50 11.00 -7.20
C LEU A 62 14.99 11.13 -7.54
N ALA A 63 15.48 12.37 -7.73
CA ALA A 63 16.90 12.62 -7.95
C ALA A 63 17.74 12.24 -6.72
N ASN A 64 17.27 12.55 -5.51
CA ASN A 64 17.95 12.14 -4.29
C ASN A 64 17.90 10.62 -4.09
N MET A 65 16.80 9.95 -4.43
CA MET A 65 16.70 8.50 -4.39
C MET A 65 17.72 7.83 -5.32
N TYR A 66 17.87 8.34 -6.55
CA TYR A 66 18.91 7.86 -7.46
C TYR A 66 20.31 8.08 -6.88
N LEU A 67 20.62 9.30 -6.44
CA LEU A 67 21.93 9.63 -5.85
C LEU A 67 22.26 8.76 -4.65
N LEU A 68 21.26 8.46 -3.81
CA LEU A 68 21.41 7.57 -2.67
C LEU A 68 21.85 6.17 -3.11
N SER A 69 21.19 5.59 -4.13
CA SER A 69 21.46 4.23 -4.61
C SER A 69 22.85 4.04 -5.22
N VAL A 70 23.45 5.11 -5.75
CA VAL A 70 24.83 5.10 -6.27
C VAL A 70 25.86 5.55 -5.24
N GLY A 71 25.46 5.72 -3.97
CA GLY A 71 26.35 6.13 -2.88
C GLY A 71 26.83 7.59 -2.98
N ALA A 72 26.14 8.43 -3.75
CA ALA A 72 26.47 9.83 -3.93
C ALA A 72 25.86 10.70 -2.81
N LYS A 73 26.36 11.94 -2.72
CA LYS A 73 25.84 12.94 -1.79
C LYS A 73 24.49 13.47 -2.29
N LEU A 74 23.51 13.55 -1.39
CA LEU A 74 22.19 14.11 -1.68
C LEU A 74 22.25 15.62 -1.98
N LEU A 75 21.27 16.11 -2.72
CA LEU A 75 21.18 17.48 -3.23
C LEU A 75 20.90 18.53 -2.13
N GLY A 76 20.55 18.11 -0.92
CA GLY A 76 20.29 19.04 0.18
C GLY A 76 20.31 18.38 1.57
N LYS A 77 20.55 19.19 2.60
CA LYS A 77 20.53 18.73 4.01
C LYS A 77 19.16 18.26 4.50
N LYS A 78 18.10 18.67 3.81
CA LYS A 78 16.71 18.29 4.08
C LYS A 78 16.24 17.12 3.22
N ALA A 79 17.11 16.56 2.38
CA ALA A 79 16.74 15.43 1.54
C ALA A 79 16.47 14.21 2.42
N GLU A 80 15.27 13.65 2.27
CA GLU A 80 14.90 12.41 2.93
C GLU A 80 15.60 11.24 2.24
N ARG A 81 15.93 10.22 3.03
CA ARG A 81 16.58 9.00 2.53
C ARG A 81 15.50 7.99 2.15
N ILE A 82 14.81 8.27 1.05
CA ILE A 82 13.75 7.40 0.52
C ILE A 82 14.33 6.34 -0.42
N VAL A 83 13.72 5.17 -0.42
CA VAL A 83 14.08 4.01 -1.26
C VAL A 83 12.92 3.56 -2.16
N GLY A 84 11.77 4.20 -1.99
CA GLY A 84 10.57 4.06 -2.81
C GLY A 84 9.74 5.35 -2.75
N MET A 85 8.90 5.54 -3.77
CA MET A 85 7.93 6.62 -3.83
C MET A 85 6.75 6.23 -4.72
N SER A 86 5.54 6.56 -4.30
CA SER A 86 4.32 6.36 -5.08
C SER A 86 3.71 7.70 -5.48
N GLU A 87 3.44 7.87 -6.77
CA GLU A 87 2.71 9.02 -7.32
C GLU A 87 1.64 8.54 -8.31
N GLU A 88 0.38 8.91 -8.04
CA GLU A 88 -0.80 8.44 -8.76
C GLU A 88 -0.88 6.90 -8.87
N THR A 89 -0.53 6.34 -10.03
CA THR A 89 -0.49 4.89 -10.29
C THR A 89 0.93 4.39 -10.56
N THR A 90 1.96 5.19 -10.27
CA THR A 90 3.36 4.85 -10.50
C THR A 90 4.09 4.67 -9.18
N CYS A 91 4.80 3.56 -9.05
CA CYS A 91 5.69 3.22 -7.94
C CYS A 91 7.13 3.33 -8.45
N TYR A 92 7.83 4.39 -8.05
CA TYR A 92 9.26 4.52 -8.27
C TYR A 92 10.01 3.77 -7.19
N VAL A 93 10.92 2.86 -7.59
CA VAL A 93 11.63 2.00 -6.64
C VAL A 93 13.14 2.08 -6.88
N SER A 94 13.91 2.27 -5.81
CA SER A 94 15.37 2.23 -5.87
C SER A 94 15.88 0.81 -6.17
N PRO A 95 16.95 0.65 -6.96
CA PRO A 95 17.73 -0.59 -7.06
C PRO A 95 18.18 -1.17 -5.73
N ASP A 96 18.26 -0.34 -4.67
CA ASP A 96 18.60 -0.77 -3.31
C ASP A 96 17.67 -1.88 -2.80
N TYR A 97 16.44 -1.97 -3.34
CA TYR A 97 15.52 -3.07 -3.14
C TYR A 97 16.17 -4.46 -3.28
N PHE A 98 17.13 -4.64 -4.19
CA PHE A 98 17.76 -5.95 -4.46
C PHE A 98 18.94 -6.27 -3.55
N VAL A 99 19.42 -5.30 -2.77
CA VAL A 99 20.59 -5.47 -1.88
C VAL A 99 20.25 -5.27 -0.42
N ASP A 100 19.01 -4.86 -0.10
CA ASP A 100 18.50 -4.77 1.26
C ASP A 100 18.47 -6.16 1.93
N ASP A 101 18.96 -6.23 3.18
CA ASP A 101 19.06 -7.45 3.96
C ASP A 101 17.95 -7.60 5.02
N ASP A 102 17.03 -6.62 5.15
CA ASP A 102 15.89 -6.75 6.05
C ASP A 102 14.92 -7.81 5.51
N PRO A 103 14.73 -8.94 6.23
CA PRO A 103 13.84 -10.01 5.77
C PRO A 103 12.38 -9.57 5.64
N PHE A 104 11.99 -8.45 6.25
CA PHE A 104 10.64 -7.90 6.25
C PHE A 104 10.44 -6.68 5.34
N ALA A 105 11.49 -6.21 4.65
CA ALA A 105 11.35 -5.13 3.67
C ALA A 105 10.86 -5.66 2.31
N ASP A 106 9.92 -4.95 1.70
CA ASP A 106 9.44 -5.14 0.33
C ASP A 106 8.88 -3.83 -0.22
N PHE A 107 9.77 -2.93 -0.66
CA PHE A 107 9.38 -1.59 -1.13
C PHE A 107 8.39 -1.64 -2.31
N ILE A 108 8.40 -2.68 -3.14
CA ILE A 108 7.39 -2.84 -4.19
C ILE A 108 5.99 -2.98 -3.59
N VAL A 109 5.83 -3.83 -2.56
CA VAL A 109 4.56 -3.99 -1.87
C VAL A 109 4.17 -2.72 -1.14
N HIS A 110 5.14 -2.05 -0.50
CA HIS A 110 4.93 -0.77 0.19
C HIS A 110 4.37 0.28 -0.77
N GLU A 111 5.06 0.55 -1.87
CA GLU A 111 4.63 1.57 -2.84
C GLU A 111 3.34 1.17 -3.56
N ALA A 112 3.13 -0.12 -3.80
CA ALA A 112 1.88 -0.63 -4.37
C ALA A 112 0.69 -0.41 -3.42
N ALA A 113 0.90 -0.52 -2.11
CA ALA A 113 -0.13 -0.26 -1.10
C ALA A 113 -0.58 1.21 -1.12
N HIS A 114 0.33 2.15 -1.43
CA HIS A 114 -0.01 3.56 -1.61
C HIS A 114 -0.96 3.83 -2.77
N ILE A 115 -0.85 3.07 -3.87
CA ILE A 115 -1.78 3.17 -5.01
C ILE A 115 -3.23 2.90 -4.55
N PHE A 116 -3.46 2.06 -3.55
CA PHE A 116 -4.82 1.73 -3.11
C PHE A 116 -5.60 2.90 -2.50
N HIS A 117 -4.94 3.87 -1.89
CA HIS A 117 -5.61 5.05 -1.36
C HIS A 117 -5.40 6.31 -2.22
N ASN A 118 -4.40 6.32 -3.10
CA ASN A 118 -4.15 7.45 -4.01
C ASN A 118 -4.85 7.31 -5.37
N CYS A 119 -5.28 6.10 -5.76
CA CYS A 119 -5.92 5.88 -7.05
C CYS A 119 -7.45 5.82 -6.92
N LYS A 120 -8.14 6.59 -7.76
CA LYS A 120 -9.59 6.46 -7.93
C LYS A 120 -9.93 5.22 -8.74
N ARG A 121 -11.10 4.65 -8.47
CA ARG A 121 -11.58 3.44 -9.17
C ARG A 121 -11.78 3.66 -10.65
N ARG A 122 -12.35 4.81 -11.03
CA ARG A 122 -12.55 5.17 -12.44
C ARG A 122 -11.25 5.22 -13.24
N THR A 123 -10.13 5.57 -12.61
CA THR A 123 -8.82 5.72 -13.27
C THR A 123 -8.37 4.41 -13.90
N ILE A 124 -8.70 3.28 -13.28
CA ILE A 124 -8.36 1.94 -13.78
C ILE A 124 -9.56 1.20 -14.40
N GLY A 125 -10.65 1.91 -14.67
CA GLY A 125 -11.85 1.34 -15.28
C GLY A 125 -12.76 0.55 -14.33
N LEU A 126 -12.56 0.64 -13.01
CA LEU A 126 -13.48 0.06 -12.04
C LEU A 126 -14.69 0.97 -11.79
N HIS A 127 -15.84 0.35 -11.48
CA HIS A 127 -17.05 1.10 -11.15
C HIS A 127 -16.87 1.92 -9.86
N GLU A 128 -17.05 3.23 -9.99
CA GLU A 128 -16.96 4.23 -8.92
C GLU A 128 -18.35 4.56 -8.37
N THR A 129 -18.48 4.67 -7.04
CA THR A 129 -19.71 5.13 -6.40
C THR A 129 -19.39 6.24 -5.39
N ARG A 130 -20.40 7.01 -4.97
CA ARG A 130 -20.23 8.05 -3.93
C ARG A 130 -19.63 7.54 -2.61
N ARG A 131 -19.73 6.24 -2.31
CA ARG A 131 -19.18 5.63 -1.09
C ARG A 131 -17.94 4.77 -1.35
N LYS A 132 -17.51 4.64 -2.60
CA LYS A 132 -16.38 3.81 -3.05
C LYS A 132 -15.73 4.54 -4.22
N GLU A 133 -15.04 5.64 -3.88
CA GLU A 133 -14.34 6.49 -4.85
C GLU A 133 -12.92 5.97 -5.12
N TRP A 134 -12.18 5.71 -4.04
CA TRP A 134 -10.83 5.15 -4.04
C TRP A 134 -10.82 3.62 -4.16
N LEU A 135 -9.69 3.03 -4.54
CA LEU A 135 -9.59 1.57 -4.67
C LEU A 135 -9.92 0.87 -3.34
N LEU A 136 -9.37 1.36 -2.24
CA LEU A 136 -9.68 0.96 -0.87
C LEU A 136 -9.99 2.18 0.00
N ASP A 137 -10.87 2.00 0.99
CA ASP A 137 -11.22 3.04 1.96
C ASP A 137 -10.26 2.97 3.14
N ILE A 138 -9.25 3.85 3.13
CA ILE A 138 -8.17 3.92 4.11
C ILE A 138 -8.22 5.31 4.75
N GLU A 139 -8.13 5.36 6.08
CA GLU A 139 -8.07 6.61 6.84
C GLU A 139 -6.84 7.41 6.40
N PHE A 140 -7.02 8.71 6.16
CA PHE A 140 -5.99 9.56 5.54
C PHE A 140 -4.66 9.52 6.32
N THR A 141 -4.73 9.47 7.64
CA THR A 141 -3.55 9.41 8.51
C THR A 141 -2.91 8.02 8.62
N LYS A 142 -3.55 6.99 8.05
CA LYS A 142 -3.13 5.57 8.14
C LYS A 142 -2.51 5.04 6.85
N GLY A 143 -2.31 5.86 5.81
CA GLY A 143 -1.70 5.43 4.55
C GLY A 143 -0.36 4.71 4.74
N GLU A 144 0.56 5.33 5.48
CA GLU A 144 1.86 4.74 5.83
C GLU A 144 1.74 3.51 6.74
N THR A 145 0.85 3.55 7.74
CA THR A 145 0.59 2.41 8.64
C THR A 145 0.10 1.19 7.83
N PHE A 146 -0.78 1.43 6.87
CA PHE A 146 -1.29 0.41 5.96
C PHE A 146 -0.19 -0.14 5.06
N ALA A 147 0.64 0.71 4.46
CA ALA A 147 1.73 0.30 3.59
C ALA A 147 2.77 -0.56 4.32
N TYR A 148 3.27 -0.11 5.49
CA TYR A 148 4.20 -0.91 6.30
C TYR A 148 3.60 -2.23 6.79
N SER A 149 2.31 -2.24 7.14
CA SER A 149 1.63 -3.48 7.55
C SER A 149 1.52 -4.46 6.38
N CYS A 150 1.20 -3.98 5.18
CA CYS A 150 1.13 -4.78 3.97
C CYS A 150 2.49 -5.34 3.57
N GLU A 151 3.53 -4.52 3.61
CA GLU A 151 4.92 -4.88 3.33
C GLU A 151 5.39 -6.03 4.25
N ALA A 152 5.30 -5.83 5.56
CA ALA A 152 5.72 -6.81 6.55
C ALA A 152 4.93 -8.12 6.42
N TYR A 153 3.61 -8.02 6.25
CA TYR A 153 2.75 -9.20 6.12
C TYR A 153 3.02 -9.97 4.82
N ALA A 154 3.28 -9.28 3.70
CA ALA A 154 3.68 -9.91 2.44
C ALA A 154 4.93 -10.78 2.61
N ARG A 155 5.94 -10.23 3.28
CA ARG A 155 7.19 -10.95 3.58
C ARG A 155 6.95 -12.15 4.50
N ILE A 156 6.13 -11.99 5.53
CA ILE A 156 5.76 -13.09 6.44
C ILE A 156 5.10 -14.24 5.68
N ILE A 157 4.11 -13.96 4.82
CA ILE A 157 3.42 -15.03 4.09
C ILE A 157 4.29 -15.65 2.99
N ALA A 158 5.23 -14.91 2.42
CA ALA A 158 6.18 -15.44 1.44
C ALA A 158 7.18 -16.41 2.08
N CYS A 159 7.58 -16.15 3.33
CA CYS A 159 8.57 -16.95 4.04
C CYS A 159 7.96 -18.14 4.83
N ALA A 160 6.70 -18.04 5.26
CA ALA A 160 6.06 -19.05 6.10
C ALA A 160 5.09 -19.96 5.33
N LYS A 161 5.29 -21.27 5.44
CA LYS A 161 4.43 -22.30 4.84
C LYS A 161 3.27 -22.70 5.75
N ARG A 162 3.40 -22.46 7.06
CA ARG A 162 2.40 -22.87 8.07
C ARG A 162 1.91 -21.69 8.92
N PRO A 163 0.69 -21.77 9.48
CA PRO A 163 0.18 -20.75 10.40
C PRO A 163 1.06 -20.49 11.62
N SER A 164 1.71 -21.52 12.18
CA SER A 164 2.64 -21.37 13.31
C SER A 164 3.90 -20.59 12.92
N GLU A 165 4.43 -20.84 11.73
CA GLU A 165 5.60 -20.12 11.18
C GLU A 165 5.25 -18.64 10.96
N ARG A 166 4.06 -18.34 10.42
CA ARG A 166 3.58 -16.95 10.26
C ARG A 166 3.54 -16.19 11.59
N ARG A 167 3.00 -16.82 12.64
CA ARG A 167 2.97 -16.23 13.98
C ARG A 167 4.37 -15.99 14.54
N GLY A 168 5.28 -16.94 14.35
CA GLY A 168 6.68 -16.80 14.76
C GLY A 168 7.35 -15.59 14.10
N LEU A 169 7.22 -15.45 12.78
CA LEU A 169 7.78 -14.33 12.03
C LEU A 169 7.12 -12.98 12.41
N ALA A 170 5.82 -12.96 12.72
CA ALA A 170 5.16 -11.75 13.19
C ALA A 170 5.68 -11.28 14.56
N VAL A 171 5.96 -12.22 15.48
CA VAL A 171 6.62 -11.90 16.76
C VAL A 171 8.04 -11.39 16.53
N GLU A 172 8.79 -12.02 15.62
CA GLU A 172 10.13 -11.56 15.26
C GLU A 172 10.10 -10.14 14.70
N TYR A 173 9.17 -9.84 13.79
CA TYR A 173 8.97 -8.50 13.24
C TYR A 173 8.79 -7.46 14.36
N GLY A 174 7.91 -7.73 15.33
CA GLY A 174 7.63 -6.83 16.46
C GLY A 174 8.76 -6.70 17.49
N SER A 175 9.78 -7.57 17.45
CA SER A 175 10.89 -7.56 18.42
C SER A 175 11.93 -6.47 18.17
N LYS A 176 11.96 -5.88 16.97
CA LYS A 176 12.91 -4.84 16.58
C LYS A 176 12.16 -3.62 16.05
N ARG A 177 12.62 -2.42 16.40
CA ARG A 177 12.11 -1.20 15.76
C ARG A 177 12.67 -1.12 14.34
N ARG A 178 11.78 -1.21 13.34
CA ARG A 178 12.12 -1.18 11.90
C ARG A 178 11.68 0.10 11.21
N ILE A 179 10.65 0.75 11.74
CA ILE A 179 10.07 1.96 11.15
C ILE A 179 10.69 3.18 11.83
N SER A 180 11.33 4.02 11.02
CA SER A 180 11.91 5.31 11.42
C SER A 180 11.03 6.50 11.06
N ALA A 181 9.91 6.30 10.36
CA ALA A 181 9.02 7.38 9.94
C ALA A 181 8.30 7.99 11.15
N ASP A 182 8.47 9.31 11.38
CA ASP A 182 7.91 10.04 12.52
C ASP A 182 6.38 10.01 12.61
N ARG A 183 5.70 9.64 11.52
CA ARG A 183 4.24 9.60 11.41
C ARG A 183 3.63 8.23 11.68
N VAL A 184 4.44 7.21 11.92
CA VAL A 184 3.99 5.83 12.10
C VAL A 184 4.43 5.31 13.45
N ASP A 185 3.49 4.79 14.24
CA ASP A 185 3.80 4.09 15.47
C ASP A 185 4.27 2.65 15.13
N PRO A 186 5.54 2.29 15.37
CA PRO A 186 6.02 0.94 15.09
C PRO A 186 5.31 -0.15 15.90
N ALA A 187 4.85 0.19 17.12
CA ALA A 187 4.11 -0.75 17.96
C ALA A 187 2.71 -1.02 17.39
N GLU A 188 2.06 -0.01 16.83
CA GLU A 188 0.79 -0.17 16.12
C GLU A 188 0.94 -1.12 14.93
N VAL A 189 1.94 -0.91 14.08
CA VAL A 189 2.18 -1.78 12.91
C VAL A 189 2.47 -3.21 13.36
N ALA A 190 3.31 -3.41 14.38
CA ALA A 190 3.60 -4.74 14.91
C ALA A 190 2.34 -5.46 15.42
N ASN A 191 1.43 -4.74 16.08
CA ASN A 191 0.15 -5.28 16.53
C ASN A 191 -0.74 -5.68 15.35
N ILE A 192 -0.87 -4.81 14.33
CA ILE A 192 -1.66 -5.10 13.12
C ILE A 192 -1.11 -6.34 12.41
N VAL A 193 0.21 -6.43 12.23
CA VAL A 193 0.88 -7.57 11.59
C VAL A 193 0.66 -8.86 12.38
N THR A 194 0.70 -8.80 13.70
CA THR A 194 0.41 -9.94 14.58
C THR A 194 -1.05 -10.41 14.42
N GLU A 195 -2.02 -9.50 14.42
CA GLU A 195 -3.43 -9.84 14.18
C GLU A 195 -3.64 -10.44 12.78
N ALA A 196 -3.00 -9.86 11.77
CA ALA A 196 -3.05 -10.34 10.40
C ALA A 196 -2.48 -11.77 10.25
N ALA A 197 -1.34 -12.05 10.90
CA ALA A 197 -0.70 -13.38 10.89
C ALA A 197 -1.56 -14.47 11.55
N ASN A 198 -2.41 -14.09 12.50
CA ASN A 198 -3.35 -14.98 13.18
C ASN A 198 -4.63 -15.23 12.37
N ALA A 199 -4.99 -14.34 11.45
CA ALA A 199 -6.21 -14.43 10.68
C ALA A 199 -6.12 -15.38 9.48
N ARG A 200 -7.29 -15.83 9.00
CA ARG A 200 -7.39 -16.58 7.74
C ARG A 200 -7.08 -15.69 6.53
N ASN A 201 -7.50 -14.43 6.59
CA ASN A 201 -7.20 -13.41 5.59
C ASN A 201 -6.65 -12.16 6.31
N GLY A 202 -5.33 -12.15 6.53
CA GLY A 202 -4.66 -11.04 7.19
C GLY A 202 -4.76 -9.71 6.44
N TRP A 203 -4.90 -9.73 5.11
CA TRP A 203 -5.07 -8.52 4.31
C TRP A 203 -6.32 -7.72 4.68
N LYS A 204 -7.44 -8.41 4.91
CA LYS A 204 -8.68 -7.77 5.38
C LYS A 204 -8.57 -7.24 6.80
N VAL A 205 -7.76 -7.87 7.66
CA VAL A 205 -7.46 -7.34 9.00
C VAL A 205 -6.68 -6.04 8.88
N ILE A 206 -5.61 -6.01 8.08
CA ILE A 206 -4.81 -4.80 7.84
C ILE A 206 -5.70 -3.66 7.34
N LEU A 207 -6.52 -3.93 6.32
CA LEU A 207 -7.47 -2.93 5.79
C LEU A 207 -8.45 -2.45 6.87
N ALA A 208 -9.07 -3.36 7.63
CA ALA A 208 -10.03 -2.99 8.66
C ALA A 208 -9.41 -2.13 9.78
N ARG A 209 -8.15 -2.38 10.13
CA ARG A 209 -7.39 -1.60 11.13
C ARG A 209 -6.99 -0.21 10.63
N CYS A 210 -6.89 -0.04 9.32
CA CYS A 210 -6.50 1.23 8.70
C CYS A 210 -7.68 1.97 8.06
N ALA A 211 -8.88 1.41 8.08
CA ALA A 211 -10.09 2.04 7.54
C ALA A 211 -10.59 3.15 8.48
N PRO A 212 -11.31 4.17 7.95
CA PRO A 212 -11.95 5.17 8.79
C PRO A 212 -12.90 4.53 9.81
N ILE A 213 -12.89 5.02 11.05
CA ILE A 213 -13.88 4.59 12.03
C ILE A 213 -15.25 5.02 11.52
N ALA A 214 -16.15 4.06 11.29
CA ALA A 214 -17.51 4.36 10.87
C ALA A 214 -18.14 5.35 11.87
N LYS A 215 -18.42 6.59 11.41
CA LYS A 215 -19.12 7.57 12.25
C LYS A 215 -20.44 6.93 12.68
N PRO A 216 -20.80 6.96 13.98
CA PRO A 216 -22.10 6.50 14.43
C PRO A 216 -23.18 7.20 13.60
N ARG A 217 -24.14 6.43 13.09
CA ARG A 217 -25.30 7.01 12.40
C ARG A 217 -25.94 8.00 13.37
N SER A 218 -26.11 9.24 12.91
CA SER A 218 -26.86 10.21 13.71
C SER A 218 -28.27 9.69 13.94
N ILE A 219 -28.85 9.98 15.11
CA ILE A 219 -30.25 9.65 15.41
C ILE A 219 -31.17 10.20 14.31
N ALA A 220 -30.84 11.35 13.73
CA ALA A 220 -31.55 11.95 12.61
C ALA A 220 -31.51 11.15 11.29
N GLN A 221 -30.52 10.29 11.08
CA GLN A 221 -30.48 9.36 9.94
C GLN A 221 -31.28 8.09 10.23
N LEU A 222 -31.18 7.56 11.45
CA LEU A 222 -32.00 6.42 11.89
C LEU A 222 -33.51 6.72 11.85
N VAL A 223 -33.91 7.92 12.30
CA VAL A 223 -35.31 8.36 12.26
C VAL A 223 -35.80 8.50 10.81
N ARG A 224 -34.97 9.03 9.90
CA ARG A 224 -35.33 9.16 8.47
C ARG A 224 -35.52 7.81 7.79
N ASP A 225 -34.65 6.85 8.06
CA ASP A 225 -34.74 5.51 7.46
C ASP A 225 -35.93 4.71 8.01
N LEU A 226 -36.30 4.93 9.27
CA LEU A 226 -37.51 4.34 9.88
C LEU A 226 -38.79 4.96 9.30
N SER A 227 -38.81 6.27 9.05
CA SER A 227 -39.95 6.94 8.42
C SER A 227 -40.10 6.58 6.93
N ALA A 228 -39.01 6.29 6.23
CA ALA A 228 -39.04 5.89 4.82
C ALA A 228 -39.57 4.45 4.60
N ASN A 229 -39.60 3.62 5.65
CA ASN A 229 -40.04 2.21 5.60
C ASN A 229 -41.38 1.97 6.31
N ALA A 230 -42.10 3.02 6.72
CA ALA A 230 -43.44 2.85 7.27
C ALA A 230 -44.41 2.46 6.14
N PRO A 231 -45.14 1.33 6.25
CA PRO A 231 -46.11 0.95 5.23
C PRO A 231 -47.23 1.98 5.17
N THR A 232 -47.50 2.50 3.99
CA THR A 232 -48.65 3.36 3.70
C THR A 232 -49.92 2.57 3.97
N THR A 233 -50.56 2.85 5.11
CA THR A 233 -51.93 2.41 5.36
C THR A 233 -52.86 3.23 4.48
N ASP A 234 -53.23 2.67 3.33
CA ASP A 234 -54.34 3.16 2.53
C ASP A 234 -55.64 3.07 3.35
N ARG A 235 -56.34 4.21 3.44
CA ARG A 235 -57.70 4.29 3.98
C ARG A 235 -58.67 3.88 2.88
N ALA A 236 -59.55 2.93 3.20
CA ALA A 236 -60.81 2.70 2.48
C ALA A 236 -61.78 3.87 2.68
#